data_AF-A0A961YJD6-F1
#
_entry.id   AF-A0A961YJD6-F1
#
_cell.length_a   1.000
_cell.length_b   1.000
_cell.length_c   1.000
_cell.angle_alpha   90.00
_cell.angle_beta   90.00
_cell.angle_gamma   90.00
#
_symmetry.space_group_name_H-M   'P 1'
#
loop_
_entity.id
_entity.type
_entity.pdbx_description
1 polymer ?
#
loop_
_entity_poly.entity_id
_entity_poly.type
_entity_poly.pdbx_seq_one_letter_code
_entity_poly.pdbx_strand_id
1 'polypeptide(L)'
;MLLGDLMAQFDDEAVAQETLLRVDGLGLVAAMRRRAEEAGVSLGAYARLIVRHYADTAPDDEWAQLMGALARAEDPGAACLKRAFAYVLSAAEQQGEGG
;
A
#
# COMPACT_ATOMS: atom_id res chain seq x y z
N MET A 1 -16.67 -2.30 -6.68
CA MET A 1 -15.39 -2.07 -7.38
C MET A 1 -14.75 -3.39 -7.71
N LEU A 2 -14.18 -3.53 -8.90
CA LEU A 2 -13.30 -4.65 -9.23
C LEU A 2 -11.87 -4.30 -8.77
N LEU A 3 -11.07 -5.29 -8.41
CA LEU A 3 -9.70 -5.08 -7.91
C LEU A 3 -8.82 -4.32 -8.92
N GLY A 4 -8.98 -4.59 -10.22
CA GLY A 4 -8.29 -3.84 -11.27
C GLY A 4 -8.67 -2.36 -11.33
N ASP A 5 -9.92 -2.03 -11.03
CA ASP A 5 -10.39 -0.63 -10.95
C ASP A 5 -9.79 0.08 -9.72
N LEU A 6 -9.70 -0.64 -8.61
CA LEU A 6 -9.06 -0.15 -7.39
C LEU A 6 -7.56 0.12 -7.60
N MET A 7 -6.85 -0.80 -8.26
CA MET A 7 -5.44 -0.61 -8.61
C MET A 7 -5.23 0.56 -9.57
N ALA A 8 -6.12 0.73 -10.55
CA ALA A 8 -6.08 1.85 -11.49
C ALA A 8 -6.28 3.19 -10.78
N GLN A 9 -7.13 3.25 -9.75
CA GLN A 9 -7.32 4.45 -8.94
C GLN A 9 -6.07 4.86 -8.16
N PHE A 10 -5.30 3.88 -7.66
CA PHE A 10 -4.02 4.15 -7.00
C PHE A 10 -2.91 4.59 -7.96
N ASP A 11 -3.12 4.56 -9.28
CA ASP A 11 -2.22 5.17 -10.24
C ASP A 11 -2.28 6.72 -10.19
N ASP A 12 -3.34 7.27 -9.61
CA ASP A 12 -3.48 8.70 -9.36
C ASP A 12 -2.91 9.08 -7.97
N GLU A 13 -1.94 10.00 -7.97
CA GLU A 13 -1.26 10.46 -6.74
C GLU A 13 -2.23 11.06 -5.73
N ALA A 14 -3.20 11.86 -6.20
CA ALA A 14 -4.13 12.56 -5.33
C ALA A 14 -5.10 11.57 -4.67
N VAL A 15 -5.57 10.58 -5.43
CA VAL A 15 -6.42 9.51 -4.91
C VAL A 15 -5.68 8.64 -3.89
N ALA A 16 -4.42 8.29 -4.17
CA ALA A 16 -3.60 7.52 -3.26
C ALA A 16 -3.36 8.26 -1.94
N GLN A 17 -3.07 9.57 -2.01
CA GLN A 17 -2.89 10.41 -0.84
C GLN A 17 -4.19 10.59 -0.05
N GLU A 18 -5.32 10.85 -0.71
CA GLU A 18 -6.61 11.02 -0.05
C GLU A 18 -7.03 9.72 0.67
N THR A 19 -6.82 8.58 0.02
CA THR A 19 -7.08 7.27 0.62
C THR A 19 -6.20 7.03 1.85
N LEU A 20 -4.93 7.45 1.80
CA LEU A 20 -4.04 7.38 2.94
C LEU A 20 -4.50 8.26 4.12
N LEU A 21 -5.14 9.40 3.87
CA LEU A 21 -5.71 10.23 4.94
C LEU A 21 -6.91 9.56 5.63
N ARG A 22 -7.58 8.63 4.94
CA ARG A 22 -8.70 7.83 5.49
C ARG A 22 -8.23 6.58 6.24
N VAL A 23 -6.95 6.23 6.13
CA VAL A 23 -6.35 5.12 6.88
C VAL A 23 -6.33 5.49 8.36
N ASP A 24 -7.21 4.86 9.13
CA ASP A 24 -7.15 4.91 10.58
C ASP A 24 -5.84 4.22 11.04
N GLY A 25 -4.83 5.03 11.37
CA GLY A 25 -3.47 4.55 11.63
C GLY A 25 -2.40 5.62 11.45
N LEU A 26 -2.33 6.58 12.37
CA LEU A 26 -1.32 7.64 12.37
C LEU A 26 0.13 7.11 12.24
N GLY A 27 0.41 5.95 12.84
CA GLY A 27 1.73 5.29 12.73
C GLY A 27 2.05 4.82 11.31
N LEU A 28 1.06 4.31 10.58
CA LEU A 28 1.24 3.84 9.20
C LEU A 28 1.52 5.02 8.26
N VAL A 29 0.74 6.10 8.41
CA VAL A 29 0.93 7.34 7.64
C VAL A 29 2.29 7.96 7.93
N ALA A 30 2.71 8.00 9.20
CA ALA A 30 4.03 8.51 9.58
C ALA A 30 5.18 7.67 8.99
N ALA A 31 5.05 6.34 9.02
CA ALA A 31 6.05 5.44 8.43
C ALA A 31 6.13 5.59 6.91
N MET A 32 4.99 5.67 6.22
CA MET A 32 4.94 5.94 4.77
C MET A 32 5.56 7.29 4.43
N ARG A 33 5.26 8.33 5.20
CA ARG A 33 5.82 9.67 4.99
C ARG A 33 7.34 9.67 5.13
N ARG A 34 7.87 9.06 6.18
CA ARG A 34 9.32 8.95 6.38
C ARG A 34 10.00 8.25 5.19
N ARG A 35 9.43 7.14 4.72
CA ARG A 35 9.97 6.40 3.58
C ARG A 35 9.87 7.18 2.26
N ALA A 36 8.78 7.93 2.06
CA ALA A 36 8.63 8.83 0.92
C ALA A 36 9.73 9.91 0.91
N GLU A 37 10.01 10.49 2.09
CA GLU A 37 11.10 11.46 2.26
C GLU A 37 12.48 10.84 2.00
N GLU A 38 12.74 9.62 2.49
CA GLU A 38 13.97 8.86 2.22
C GLU A 38 14.15 8.54 0.73
N ALA A 39 13.05 8.28 0.02
CA ALA A 39 13.03 8.05 -1.41
C ALA A 39 13.03 9.34 -2.25
N GLY A 40 12.92 10.52 -1.62
CA GLY A 40 12.88 11.82 -2.31
C GLY A 40 11.63 12.06 -3.14
N VAL A 41 10.51 11.40 -2.81
CA VAL A 41 9.23 11.51 -3.54
C VAL A 41 8.10 12.03 -2.65
N SER A 42 7.01 12.49 -3.26
CA SER A 42 5.80 12.88 -2.54
C SER A 42 5.16 11.66 -1.85
N LEU A 43 4.34 11.91 -0.82
CA LEU A 43 3.63 10.84 -0.11
C LEU A 43 2.67 10.07 -1.03
N GLY A 44 1.95 10.77 -1.91
CA GLY A 44 1.07 10.13 -2.89
C GLY A 44 1.85 9.34 -3.95
N ALA A 45 2.99 9.85 -4.44
CA ALA A 45 3.85 9.12 -5.38
C ALA A 45 4.40 7.85 -4.75
N TYR A 46 4.80 7.92 -3.47
CA TYR A 46 5.25 6.77 -2.72
C TYR A 46 4.12 5.74 -2.50
N ALA A 47 2.92 6.20 -2.15
CA ALA A 47 1.74 5.34 -2.02
C ALA A 47 1.42 4.60 -3.33
N ARG A 48 1.43 5.29 -4.47
CA ARG A 48 1.29 4.70 -5.80
C ARG A 48 2.37 3.66 -6.09
N LEU A 49 3.64 3.98 -5.81
CA LEU A 49 4.76 3.08 -6.02
C LEU A 49 4.59 1.77 -5.24
N ILE A 50 4.20 1.86 -3.98
CA ILE A 50 3.96 0.69 -3.12
C ILE A 50 2.83 -0.17 -3.67
N VAL A 51 1.68 0.43 -4.00
CA VAL A 51 0.53 -0.32 -4.52
C VAL A 51 0.90 -1.02 -5.83
N ARG A 52 1.64 -0.34 -6.71
CA ARG A 52 2.08 -0.92 -7.97
C ARG A 52 3.10 -2.04 -7.77
N HIS A 53 4.06 -1.87 -6.87
CA HIS A 53 5.03 -2.91 -6.54
C HIS A 53 4.34 -4.13 -5.92
N TYR A 54 3.38 -3.91 -5.03
CA TYR A 54 2.56 -4.97 -4.44
C TYR A 54 1.78 -5.72 -5.53
N ALA A 55 1.12 -5.00 -6.44
CA ALA A 55 0.38 -5.63 -7.54
C ALA A 55 1.27 -6.48 -8.48
N ASP A 56 2.54 -6.09 -8.66
CA ASP A 56 3.50 -6.79 -9.52
C ASP A 56 4.16 -8.00 -8.84
N THR A 57 4.37 -7.94 -7.53
CA THR A 57 5.19 -8.91 -6.77
C THR A 57 4.41 -9.80 -5.81
N ALA A 58 3.16 -9.46 -5.48
CA ALA A 58 2.37 -10.22 -4.51
C ALA A 58 2.03 -11.63 -5.06
N PRO A 59 2.35 -12.69 -4.31
CA PRO A 59 1.97 -14.06 -4.67
C PRO A 59 0.47 -14.31 -4.46
N ASP A 60 -0.07 -15.38 -5.05
CA ASP A 60 -1.50 -15.75 -4.96
C ASP A 60 -2.03 -15.84 -3.51
N ASP A 61 -1.20 -16.26 -2.55
CA ASP A 61 -1.57 -16.31 -1.13
C ASP A 61 -1.83 -14.90 -0.56
N GLU A 62 -0.99 -13.93 -0.92
CA GLU A 62 -1.21 -12.53 -0.53
C GLU A 62 -2.46 -11.96 -1.18
N TRP A 63 -2.76 -12.34 -2.42
CA TRP A 63 -4.01 -11.96 -3.09
C TRP A 63 -5.24 -12.52 -2.37
N ALA A 64 -5.20 -13.76 -1.90
CA ALA A 64 -6.29 -14.34 -1.11
C ALA A 64 -6.48 -13.58 0.22
N GLN A 65 -5.39 -13.23 0.89
CA GLN A 65 -5.42 -12.44 2.13
C GLN A 65 -5.95 -11.01 1.89
N LEU A 66 -5.57 -10.37 0.78
CA LEU A 66 -6.11 -9.07 0.36
C LEU A 66 -7.63 -9.17 0.14
N MET A 67 -8.09 -10.14 -0.63
CA MET A 67 -9.52 -10.33 -0.91
C MET A 67 -10.32 -10.54 0.39
N GLY A 68 -9.79 -11.31 1.33
CA GLY A 68 -10.38 -11.46 2.66
C GLY A 68 -10.37 -10.17 3.48
N ALA A 69 -9.34 -9.33 3.35
CA ALA A 69 -9.30 -8.01 3.98
C ALA A 69 -10.29 -7.01 3.37
N LEU A 70 -10.43 -7.00 2.05
CA LEU A 70 -11.39 -6.16 1.34
C LEU A 70 -12.83 -6.53 1.67
N ALA A 71 -13.15 -7.82 1.79
CA ALA A 71 -14.51 -8.30 2.08
C ALA A 71 -15.05 -7.84 3.45
N ARG A 72 -14.16 -7.52 4.39
CA ARG A 72 -14.49 -7.07 5.75
C ARG A 72 -14.20 -5.59 5.99
N ALA A 73 -13.64 -4.90 5.00
CA ALA A 73 -13.26 -3.50 5.13
C ALA A 73 -14.43 -2.58 4.80
N GLU A 74 -14.62 -1.57 5.65
CA GLU A 74 -15.59 -0.50 5.38
C GLU A 74 -15.10 0.42 4.25
N ASP A 75 -13.79 0.62 4.15
CA ASP A 75 -13.12 1.31 3.04
C ASP A 75 -12.11 0.36 2.34
N PRO A 76 -12.46 -0.21 1.17
CA PRO A 76 -11.59 -1.15 0.46
C PRO A 76 -10.29 -0.51 -0.04
N GLY A 77 -10.27 0.79 -0.31
CA GLY A 77 -9.05 1.50 -0.69
C GLY A 77 -8.05 1.56 0.46
N ALA A 78 -8.49 2.01 1.63
CA ALA A 78 -7.66 2.07 2.82
C ALA A 78 -7.13 0.67 3.21
N ALA A 79 -7.97 -0.36 3.10
CA ALA A 79 -7.54 -1.74 3.36
C ALA A 79 -6.48 -2.24 2.37
N CYS A 80 -6.65 -1.94 1.07
CA CYS A 80 -5.66 -2.27 0.04
C CYS A 80 -4.32 -1.58 0.32
N LEU A 81 -4.34 -0.27 0.58
CA LEU A 81 -3.14 0.51 0.84
C LEU A 81 -2.41 0.04 2.10
N LYS A 82 -3.15 -0.25 3.19
CA LYS A 82 -2.60 -0.84 4.42
C LYS A 82 -1.90 -2.16 4.14
N ARG A 83 -2.52 -3.04 3.36
CA ARG A 83 -1.96 -4.37 3.04
C ARG A 83 -0.71 -4.26 2.16
N ALA A 84 -0.78 -3.45 1.10
CA ALA A 84 0.35 -3.22 0.20
C ALA A 84 1.57 -2.65 0.94
N PHE A 85 1.35 -1.70 1.85
CA PHE A 85 2.43 -1.13 2.65
C PHE A 85 3.02 -2.13 3.65
N ALA A 86 2.18 -2.92 4.33
CA ALA A 86 2.66 -3.97 5.23
C ALA A 86 3.53 -4.99 4.50
N TYR A 87 3.12 -5.40 3.30
CA TYR A 87 3.88 -6.32 2.45
C TYR A 87 5.27 -5.77 2.10
N VAL A 88 5.34 -4.52 1.63
CA VAL A 88 6.62 -3.89 1.28
C VAL A 88 7.52 -3.71 2.49
N LEU A 89 6.95 -3.41 3.67
CA LEU A 89 7.73 -3.29 4.90
C LEU A 89 8.36 -4.63 5.30
N SER A 90 7.57 -5.71 5.30
CA SER A 90 8.07 -7.05 5.60
C SER A 90 9.07 -7.54 4.55
N ALA A 91 8.91 -7.18 3.28
CA ALA A 91 9.89 -7.49 2.24
C ALA A 91 11.21 -6.72 2.41
N ALA A 92 11.16 -5.48 2.92
CA ALA A 92 12.36 -4.69 3.20
C ALA A 92 13.16 -5.21 4.41
N GLU A 93 12.47 -5.73 5.43
CA GLU A 93 13.12 -6.35 6.60
C GLU A 93 13.88 -7.63 6.20
N GLN A 94 13.27 -8.47 5.36
CA GLN A 94 13.89 -9.72 4.88
C GLN A 94 15.11 -9.49 3.97
N GLN A 95 15.22 -8.33 3.33
CA GLN A 95 16.37 -7.97 2.48
C GLN A 95 17.56 -7.39 3.28
N GLY A 96 17.37 -7.07 4.57
CA GLY A 96 18.42 -6.58 5.47
C GLY A 96 19.23 -7.68 6.18
N GLU A 97 18.84 -8.95 6.07
CA GLU A 97 19.46 -10.09 6.77
C GLU A 97 20.36 -10.95 5.87
N GLY A 98 20.97 -10.33 4.85
CA GLY A 98 21.97 -10.96 3.97
C GLY A 98 23.16 -10.03 3.73
N GLY A 99 23.91 -9.76 4.80
CA GLY A 99 25.18 -9.03 4.75
C GLY A 99 26.35 -9.87 4.25
#